data_AF-A0A914A8N1-F1
#
_entry.id   AF-A0A914A8N1-F1
#
_cell.length_a   1.000
_cell.length_b   1.000
_cell.length_c   1.000
_cell.angle_alpha   90.00
_cell.angle_beta   90.00
_cell.angle_gamma   90.00
#
_symmetry.space_group_name_H-M   'P 1'
#
loop_
_entity.id
_entity.type
_entity.pdbx_description
1 polymer ?
#
loop_
_entity_poly.entity_id
_entity_poly.type
_entity_poly.pdbx_seq_one_letter_code
_entity_poly.pdbx_strand_id
1 'polypeptide(L)'
;MAYLYDSTSREEFVNTSRLHIGETGRDLPTRLNEHKAHGRKGDFEKSSIVKLSHTEDDPINWSQAELPTSIDRWYPRRIREAIEIIKHNTVPQDIGFYISNIWRPILKSKSDGSPIP
;
A
#
# COMPACT_ATOMS: atom_id res chain seq x y z
N MET A 1 -13.45 2.80 8.08
CA MET A 1 -12.20 2.00 8.09
C MET A 1 -11.37 2.41 6.86
N ALA A 2 -10.05 2.39 6.96
CA ALA A 2 -9.13 3.27 6.25
C ALA A 2 -8.17 2.53 5.30
N TYR A 3 -7.65 3.19 4.25
CA TYR A 3 -6.55 2.69 3.40
C TYR A 3 -5.28 3.45 3.69
N LEU A 4 -4.14 2.78 3.58
CA LEU A 4 -2.85 3.37 3.85
C LEU A 4 -1.97 3.33 2.62
N TYR A 5 -1.25 4.43 2.38
CA TYR A 5 -0.05 4.43 1.56
C TYR A 5 1.14 4.59 2.50
N ASP A 6 2.22 3.86 2.28
CA ASP A 6 3.52 4.13 2.89
C ASP A 6 4.61 3.78 1.88
N SER A 7 5.72 4.50 1.88
CA SER A 7 6.74 4.43 0.82
C SER A 7 8.13 4.21 1.38
N THR A 8 8.97 3.51 0.62
CA THR A 8 10.42 3.45 0.89
C THR A 8 11.15 4.48 0.01
N SER A 9 12.17 5.15 0.56
CA SER A 9 12.88 6.25 -0.12
C SER A 9 14.33 5.89 -0.43
N ARG A 10 14.70 5.90 -1.71
CA ARG A 10 16.12 5.90 -2.13
C ARG A 10 16.63 7.31 -2.39
N GLU A 11 17.84 7.60 -1.89
CA GLU A 11 18.68 8.64 -2.46
C GLU A 11 19.10 8.25 -3.89
N GLU A 12 19.20 9.27 -4.73
CA GLU A 12 19.44 9.35 -6.18
C GLU A 12 19.87 8.07 -6.94
N PHE A 13 19.30 7.92 -8.14
CA PHE A 13 19.67 7.04 -9.27
C PHE A 13 18.80 5.82 -9.60
N VAL A 14 17.83 5.39 -8.77
CA VAL A 14 16.81 4.42 -9.20
C VAL A 14 15.43 4.81 -8.66
N ASN A 15 14.56 5.30 -9.54
CA ASN A 15 13.16 5.66 -9.24
C ASN A 15 12.29 4.40 -9.09
N THR A 16 12.51 3.61 -8.04
CA THR A 16 11.66 2.46 -7.66
C THR A 16 11.03 2.69 -6.31
N SER A 17 10.35 3.83 -6.13
CA SER A 17 9.47 3.99 -4.97
C SER A 17 8.43 2.87 -4.99
N ARG A 18 8.30 2.15 -3.88
CA ARG A 18 7.31 1.09 -3.68
C ARG A 18 6.36 1.50 -2.58
N LEU A 19 5.08 1.25 -2.82
CA LEU A 19 4.02 1.59 -1.88
C LEU A 19 3.57 0.36 -1.10
N HIS A 20 3.41 0.48 0.20
CA HIS A 20 2.57 -0.43 0.96
C HIS A 20 1.14 0.07 0.89
N ILE A 21 0.25 -0.79 0.45
CA ILE A 21 -1.18 -0.50 0.37
C ILE A 21 -1.91 -1.50 1.24
N GLY A 22 -2.60 -1.03 2.27
CA GLY A 22 -3.30 -1.89 3.19
C GLY A 22 -4.61 -1.28 3.67
N GLU A 23 -5.58 -2.13 4.01
CA GLU A 23 -6.72 -1.70 4.81
C GLU A 23 -6.41 -1.69 6.32
N THR A 24 -7.08 -0.79 7.04
CA THR A 24 -7.04 -0.74 8.50
C THR A 24 -8.41 -0.44 9.10
N GLY A 25 -8.73 -1.18 10.16
CA GLY A 25 -9.87 -0.88 11.01
C GLY A 25 -9.62 0.13 12.12
N ARG A 26 -8.36 0.49 12.31
CA ARG A 26 -7.90 1.50 13.24
C ARG A 26 -7.75 2.84 12.53
N ASP A 27 -7.59 3.91 13.30
CA ASP A 27 -7.07 5.16 12.76
C ASP A 27 -5.63 4.99 12.22
N LEU A 28 -5.26 5.89 11.29
CA LEU A 28 -3.94 5.90 10.65
C LEU A 28 -2.79 5.95 11.67
N PRO A 29 -2.75 6.88 12.65
CA PRO A 29 -1.70 6.92 13.67
C PRO A 29 -1.51 5.60 14.42
N THR A 30 -2.61 4.97 14.84
CA THR A 30 -2.55 3.67 15.52
C THR A 30 -1.91 2.61 14.62
N ARG A 31 -2.31 2.50 13.35
CA ARG A 31 -1.74 1.49 12.44
C ARG A 31 -0.26 1.77 12.11
N LEU A 32 0.14 3.04 11.97
CA LEU A 32 1.56 3.39 11.81
C LEU A 32 2.38 2.99 13.04
N ASN A 33 1.84 3.20 14.24
CA ASN A 33 2.51 2.79 15.47
C ASN A 33 2.63 1.27 15.60
N GLU A 34 1.63 0.51 15.13
CA GLU A 34 1.68 -0.95 15.03
C GLU A 34 2.84 -1.39 14.11
N HIS A 35 2.94 -0.83 12.89
CA HIS A 35 4.04 -1.12 11.97
C HIS A 35 5.42 -0.77 12.57
N LYS A 36 5.57 0.43 13.13
CA LYS A 36 6.81 0.84 13.84
C LYS A 36 7.14 -0.08 15.01
N ALA A 37 6.13 -0.56 15.74
CA ALA A 37 6.33 -1.51 16.83
C ALA A 37 6.79 -2.88 16.32
N HIS A 38 6.27 -3.37 15.19
CA HIS A 38 6.76 -4.59 14.55
C HIS A 38 8.23 -4.46 14.16
N GLY A 39 8.63 -3.34 13.56
CA GLY A 39 10.04 -3.07 13.25
C GLY A 39 10.94 -3.09 14.48
N ARG A 40 10.56 -2.37 15.55
CA ARG A 40 11.33 -2.35 16.81
C ARG A 40 11.43 -3.72 17.49
N LYS A 41 10.43 -4.58 17.33
CA LYS A 41 10.39 -5.92 17.93
C LYS A 41 11.06 -7.00 17.08
N GLY A 42 11.42 -6.71 15.83
CA GLY A 42 11.90 -7.72 14.88
C GLY A 42 10.78 -8.63 14.33
N ASP A 43 9.52 -8.24 14.49
CA ASP A 43 8.34 -8.99 14.00
C ASP A 43 8.11 -8.74 12.49
N PHE A 44 9.15 -8.91 11.66
CA PHE A 44 9.11 -8.50 10.25
C PHE A 44 7.99 -9.17 9.44
N GLU A 45 7.69 -10.43 9.72
CA GLU A 45 6.62 -11.17 9.04
C GLU A 45 5.22 -10.59 9.26
N LYS A 46 5.02 -9.72 10.26
CA LYS A 46 3.74 -9.05 10.53
C LYS A 46 3.53 -7.77 9.72
N SER A 47 4.54 -7.31 8.99
CA SER A 47 4.45 -6.09 8.19
C SER A 47 5.34 -6.16 6.96
N SER A 48 4.73 -6.26 5.78
CA SER A 48 5.45 -6.36 4.51
C SER A 48 6.38 -5.17 4.26
N ILE A 49 5.95 -3.94 4.58
CA ILE A 49 6.81 -2.75 4.42
C ILE A 49 8.01 -2.75 5.36
N VAL A 50 7.82 -3.15 6.61
CA VAL A 50 8.91 -3.27 7.58
C VAL A 50 9.87 -4.39 7.16
N LYS A 51 9.35 -5.54 6.72
CA LYS A 51 10.16 -6.64 6.20
C LYS A 51 11.02 -6.19 5.01
N LEU A 52 10.42 -5.48 4.07
CA LEU A 52 11.12 -4.98 2.89
C LEU A 52 12.21 -3.98 3.26
N SER A 53 11.86 -2.99 4.09
CA SER A 53 12.79 -1.97 4.61
C SER A 53 13.99 -2.62 5.29
N HIS A 54 13.75 -3.61 6.15
CA HIS A 54 14.81 -4.34 6.83
C HIS A 54 15.68 -5.16 5.88
N THR A 55 15.06 -5.83 4.89
CA THR A 55 15.76 -6.71 3.94
C THR A 55 16.63 -5.91 2.96
N GLU A 56 16.17 -4.72 2.56
CA GLU A 56 16.83 -3.90 1.54
C GLU A 56 17.62 -2.72 2.10
N ASP A 57 17.66 -2.57 3.43
CA ASP A 57 18.25 -1.42 4.13
C ASP A 57 17.73 -0.07 3.60
N ASP A 58 16.44 -0.04 3.25
CA ASP A 58 15.76 1.10 2.63
C ASP A 58 14.80 1.72 3.66
N PRO A 59 14.98 2.98 4.07
CA PRO A 59 14.16 3.58 5.12
C PRO A 59 12.71 3.79 4.67
N ILE A 60 11.81 3.63 5.63
CA ILE A 60 10.36 3.90 5.45
C ILE A 60 10.09 5.38 5.67
N ASN A 61 9.41 6.01 4.72
CA ASN A 61 8.95 7.39 4.81
C ASN A 61 7.56 7.49 5.47
N TRP A 62 7.52 7.28 6.77
CA TRP A 62 6.31 7.36 7.59
C TRP A 62 5.57 8.71 7.50
N SER A 63 6.26 9.79 7.08
CA SER A 63 5.67 11.14 6.99
C SER A 63 4.74 11.31 5.79
N GLN A 64 4.92 10.47 4.76
CA GLN A 64 4.08 10.42 3.57
C GLN A 64 2.91 9.45 3.72
N ALA A 65 2.71 8.90 4.92
CA ALA A 65 1.61 7.99 5.13
C ALA A 65 0.27 8.72 5.15
N GLU A 66 -0.65 8.28 4.31
CA GLU A 66 -1.95 8.95 4.13
C GLU A 66 -3.13 8.00 4.23
N LEU A 67 -4.28 8.58 4.55
CA LEU A 67 -5.58 7.95 4.51
C LEU A 67 -6.44 8.61 3.40
N PRO A 68 -6.51 8.04 2.20
CA PRO A 68 -7.18 8.67 1.07
C PRO A 68 -8.70 8.67 1.18
N THR A 69 -9.28 7.66 1.83
CA THR A 69 -10.74 7.48 1.93
C THR A 69 -11.08 6.57 3.09
N SER A 70 -12.17 6.88 3.80
CA SER A 70 -12.81 5.93 4.73
C SER A 70 -13.95 5.18 4.04
N ILE A 71 -13.90 3.86 4.07
CA ILE A 71 -14.97 2.97 3.62
C ILE A 71 -15.39 2.08 4.78
N ASP A 72 -16.64 2.19 5.18
CA ASP A 72 -17.14 1.47 6.36
C ASP A 72 -17.44 0.00 6.06
N ARG A 73 -18.01 -0.27 4.88
CA ARG A 73 -18.37 -1.63 4.47
C ARG A 73 -17.13 -2.44 4.11
N TRP A 74 -17.04 -3.66 4.65
CA TRP A 74 -15.89 -4.56 4.44
C TRP A 74 -15.65 -4.93 2.97
N TYR A 75 -16.68 -5.33 2.23
CA TYR A 75 -16.50 -5.86 0.87
C TYR A 75 -16.03 -4.81 -0.15
N PRO A 76 -16.65 -3.61 -0.23
CA PRO A 76 -16.08 -2.51 -1.00
C PRO A 76 -14.66 -2.16 -0.55
N ARG A 77 -14.34 -2.43 0.73
CA ARG A 77 -13.02 -2.11 1.26
C ARG A 77 -11.93 -2.92 0.57
N ARG A 78 -12.14 -4.23 0.55
CA ARG A 78 -11.26 -5.23 -0.06
C ARG A 78 -11.10 -5.04 -1.57
N ILE A 79 -12.18 -4.69 -2.26
CA ILE A 79 -12.12 -4.40 -3.71
C ILE A 79 -11.21 -3.20 -3.98
N ARG A 80 -11.39 -2.10 -3.25
CA ARG A 80 -10.61 -0.87 -3.47
C ARG A 80 -9.14 -1.04 -3.10
N GLU A 81 -8.80 -1.80 -2.05
CA GLU A 81 -7.42 -2.22 -1.75
C GLU A 81 -6.79 -2.95 -2.94
N ALA A 82 -7.46 -3.99 -3.45
CA ALA A 82 -6.97 -4.77 -4.58
C ALA A 82 -6.82 -3.94 -5.87
N ILE A 83 -7.75 -3.00 -6.13
CA ILE A 83 -7.63 -2.06 -7.26
C ILE A 83 -6.37 -1.20 -7.11
N GLU A 84 -6.13 -0.62 -5.93
CA GLU A 84 -4.96 0.23 -5.73
C GLU A 84 -3.65 -0.55 -5.77
N ILE A 85 -3.61 -1.78 -5.25
CA ILE A 85 -2.45 -2.68 -5.41
C ILE A 85 -2.14 -2.95 -6.89
N ILE A 86 -3.17 -3.10 -7.75
CA ILE A 86 -2.96 -3.33 -9.19
C ILE A 86 -2.46 -2.07 -9.89
N LYS A 87 -2.92 -0.89 -9.47
CA LYS A 87 -2.60 0.42 -10.06
C LYS A 87 -1.17 0.88 -9.75
N HIS A 88 -0.66 0.52 -8.58
CA HIS A 88 0.60 1.05 -8.06
C HIS A 88 1.72 0.01 -8.08
N ASN A 89 2.96 0.50 -8.06
CA ASN A 89 4.13 -0.34 -7.81
C ASN A 89 4.21 -0.62 -6.30
N THR A 90 3.66 -1.75 -5.84
CA THR A 90 3.59 -2.04 -4.40
C THR A 90 4.71 -2.93 -3.90
N VAL A 91 4.95 -2.89 -2.59
CA VAL A 91 5.75 -3.91 -1.90
C VAL A 91 5.12 -5.31 -2.09
N PRO A 92 5.90 -6.40 -2.08
CA PRO A 92 5.34 -7.75 -2.04
C PRO A 92 4.48 -7.91 -0.77
N GLN A 93 3.20 -8.21 -0.95
CA GLN A 93 2.23 -8.32 0.14
C GLN A 93 1.06 -9.22 -0.25
N ASP A 94 0.31 -9.69 0.74
CA ASP A 94 -0.94 -10.39 0.49
C ASP A 94 -1.97 -9.44 -0.15
N ILE A 95 -2.41 -9.78 -1.36
CA ILE A 95 -3.39 -9.00 -2.11
C ILE A 95 -4.78 -9.09 -1.49
N GLY A 96 -5.07 -10.16 -0.75
CA GLY A 96 -6.25 -10.33 0.06
C GLY A 96 -7.60 -10.49 -0.67
N PHE A 97 -7.77 -9.85 -1.82
CA PHE A 97 -8.94 -9.95 -2.69
C PHE A 97 -8.47 -10.05 -4.15
N TYR A 98 -8.93 -11.08 -4.85
CA TYR A 98 -8.51 -11.32 -6.22
C TYR A 98 -9.43 -10.59 -7.21
N ILE A 99 -8.85 -9.72 -8.03
CA ILE A 99 -9.53 -9.13 -9.19
C ILE A 99 -9.01 -9.83 -10.45
N SER A 100 -9.95 -10.28 -11.28
CA SER A 100 -9.63 -10.99 -12.52
C SER A 100 -8.69 -10.19 -13.42
N ASN A 101 -7.72 -10.87 -14.02
CA ASN A 101 -6.71 -10.27 -14.89
C ASN A 101 -7.32 -9.56 -16.11
N ILE A 102 -8.57 -9.88 -16.49
CA ILE A 102 -9.31 -9.19 -17.56
C ILE A 102 -9.44 -7.68 -17.33
N TRP A 103 -9.41 -7.23 -16.07
CA TRP A 103 -9.52 -5.82 -15.70
C TRP A 103 -8.18 -5.07 -15.74
N ARG A 104 -7.04 -5.78 -15.81
CA ARG A 104 -5.71 -5.17 -15.75
C ARG A 104 -5.45 -4.10 -16.81
N PRO A 105 -5.87 -4.27 -18.09
CA PRO A 105 -5.65 -3.23 -19.09
C PRO A 105 -6.28 -1.89 -18.71
N ILE A 106 -7.49 -1.93 -18.13
CA ILE A 106 -8.25 -0.73 -17.72
C ILE A 106 -7.69 -0.16 -16.41
N LEU A 107 -7.28 -1.02 -15.48
CA LEU A 107 -6.75 -0.57 -14.19
C LEU A 107 -5.33 0.00 -14.29
N LYS A 108 -4.52 -0.45 -15.26
CA LYS A 108 -3.14 0.02 -15.47
C LYS A 108 -3.02 1.09 -16.54
N SER A 109 -4.05 1.33 -17.35
CA SER A 109 -4.03 2.46 -18.28
C SER A 109 -3.94 3.74 -17.46
N LYS A 110 -2.92 4.57 -17.73
CA LYS A 110 -2.94 5.95 -17.26
C LYS A 110 -4.17 6.59 -17.89
N SER A 111 -5.08 7.13 -17.08
CA SER A 111 -6.06 8.05 -17.62
C SER A 111 -5.29 9.19 -18.27
N ASP A 112 -5.37 9.29 -19.59
CA ASP A 112 -4.96 10.45 -20.38
C ASP A 112 -5.86 11.68 -20.11
N GLY A 113 -6.82 11.54 -19.20
CA GLY A 113 -7.82 12.56 -18.86
C GLY A 113 -8.99 12.56 -19.83
N SER A 114 -9.03 11.66 -20.81
CA SER A 114 -10.16 11.51 -21.71
C SER A 114 -11.36 10.95 -20.95
N PRO A 115 -12.58 11.51 -21.13
CA PRO A 115 -13.78 10.93 -20.56
C PRO A 115 -14.00 9.52 -21.11
N ILE A 116 -14.44 8.60 -20.25
CA ILE A 116 -14.92 7.30 -20.69
C ILE A 116 -16.23 7.54 -21.49
N PRO A 117 -16.39 7.00 -22.71
CA PRO A 117 -17.59 7.16 -23.53
C PRO A 117 -18.86 6.62 -22.84
#